data_AF-A0A7S1TPH2-F1
#
_entry.id   AF-A0A7S1TPH2-F1
#
_cell.length_a   1.000
_cell.length_b   1.000
_cell.length_c   1.000
_cell.angle_alpha   90.00
_cell.angle_beta   90.00
_cell.angle_gamma   90.00
#
_symmetry.space_group_name_H-M   'P 1'
#
loop_
_entity.id
_entity.type
_entity.pdbx_description
1 polymer ?
#
loop_
_entity_poly.entity_id
_entity_poly.type
_entity_poly.pdbx_seq_one_letter_code
_entity_poly.pdbx_strand_id
1 'polypeptide(L)'
;MPPMAEIQAMWWIQLLRGAISGPRKPYSYDTYHLFAAKHQYSVDYGQYVHELARDIGAAPDLLALWWEPRIAVAYGIGQALLPFFRLRGPFRSDQCWDTARTELLACVADRAASRRTLSSWRRSASSAGSTSPRSRSTSSSRGRCPRCCAPWSARGDARERRGRVRVQG
;
A
#
# COMPACT_ATOMS: atom_id res chain seq x y z
N MET A 1 8.82 6.78 4.34
CA MET A 1 7.53 6.06 4.22
C MET A 1 7.07 5.68 5.62
N PRO A 2 6.01 6.32 6.17
CA PRO A 2 5.60 6.15 7.57
C PRO A 2 5.39 4.68 8.01
N PRO A 3 4.65 3.82 7.27
CA PRO A 3 4.42 2.44 7.71
C PRO A 3 5.67 1.55 7.65
N MET A 4 6.59 1.84 6.73
CA MET A 4 7.83 1.07 6.59
C MET A 4 8.78 1.30 7.77
N ALA A 5 8.96 2.56 8.16
CA ALA A 5 9.83 2.91 9.29
C ALA A 5 9.31 2.34 10.61
N GLU A 6 7.99 2.25 10.77
CA GLU A 6 7.36 1.73 11.97
C GLU A 6 7.66 0.23 12.19
N ILE A 7 7.48 -0.62 11.18
CA ILE A 7 7.79 -2.05 11.34
C ILE A 7 9.31 -2.31 11.48
N GLN A 8 10.14 -1.49 10.81
CA GLN A 8 11.60 -1.54 10.98
C GLN A 8 12.00 -1.19 12.42
N ALA A 9 11.37 -0.17 13.01
CA ALA A 9 11.60 0.20 14.40
C ALA A 9 11.15 -0.91 15.36
N MET A 10 9.99 -1.53 15.11
CA MET A 10 9.51 -2.68 15.90
C MET A 10 10.50 -3.85 15.86
N TRP A 11 11.00 -4.19 14.66
CA TRP A 11 12.01 -5.22 14.49
C TRP A 11 13.28 -4.89 15.26
N TRP A 12 13.78 -3.65 15.13
CA TRP A 12 14.98 -3.19 15.82
C TRP A 12 14.84 -3.22 17.34
N ILE A 13 13.68 -2.82 17.88
CA ILE A 13 13.41 -2.90 19.32
C ILE A 13 13.48 -4.35 19.80
N GLN A 14 12.95 -5.29 19.03
CA GLN A 14 13.01 -6.72 19.38
C GLN A 14 14.42 -7.29 19.27
N LEU A 15 15.22 -6.80 18.32
CA LEU A 15 16.64 -7.13 18.21
C LEU A 15 17.41 -6.68 19.46
N LEU A 16 17.19 -5.43 19.87
CA LEU A 16 17.82 -4.86 21.07
C LEU A 16 17.38 -5.58 22.36
N ARG A 17 16.14 -6.09 22.40
CA ARG A 17 15.63 -6.92 23.50
C ARG A 17 16.20 -8.35 23.51
N GLY A 18 16.97 -8.74 22.50
CA GLY A 18 17.44 -10.12 22.33
C GLY A 18 16.32 -11.13 22.04
N ALA A 19 15.12 -10.66 21.71
CA ALA A 19 13.96 -11.52 21.41
C ALA A 19 14.04 -12.12 20.00
N ILE A 20 14.80 -11.49 19.11
CA ILE A 20 15.15 -12.03 17.80
C ILE A 20 16.66 -12.17 17.72
N SER A 21 17.11 -13.34 17.24
CA SER A 21 18.47 -13.50 16.75
C SER A 21 18.59 -12.67 15.48
N GLY A 22 19.73 -12.01 15.23
CA GLY A 22 19.96 -11.19 14.04
C GLY A 22 19.59 -11.91 12.72
N PRO A 23 19.60 -11.21 11.58
CA PRO A 23 18.96 -11.67 10.34
C PRO A 23 19.26 -13.15 10.04
N ARG A 24 18.21 -13.99 10.04
CA ARG A 24 18.28 -15.46 9.96
C ARG A 24 18.96 -15.99 8.70
N LYS A 25 19.11 -15.17 7.67
CA LYS A 25 19.87 -15.45 6.46
C LYS A 25 20.73 -14.23 6.13
N PRO A 26 21.93 -14.41 5.56
CA PRO A 26 22.57 -13.31 4.85
C PRO A 26 21.56 -12.84 3.80
N TYR A 27 21.24 -11.55 3.79
CA TYR A 27 20.39 -10.92 2.79
C TYR A 27 21.02 -11.21 1.42
N SER A 28 20.63 -12.33 0.79
CA SER A 28 20.94 -12.54 -0.61
C SER A 28 20.11 -11.51 -1.34
N TYR A 29 20.81 -10.53 -1.92
CA TYR A 29 20.22 -9.39 -2.63
C TYR A 29 19.11 -9.82 -3.60
N ASP A 30 19.16 -11.05 -4.13
CA ASP A 30 18.13 -11.61 -5.03
C ASP A 30 16.74 -11.84 -4.42
N THR A 31 16.55 -11.85 -3.09
CA THR A 31 15.30 -12.33 -2.48
C THR A 31 14.17 -11.28 -2.47
N TYR A 32 14.50 -9.99 -2.56
CA TYR A 32 13.55 -8.88 -2.37
C TYR A 32 13.44 -7.90 -3.54
N HIS A 33 14.28 -8.05 -4.56
CA HIS A 33 14.30 -7.14 -5.69
C HIS A 33 13.26 -7.53 -6.73
N LEU A 34 12.22 -6.70 -6.86
CA LEU A 34 11.23 -6.79 -7.94
C LEU A 34 11.85 -6.60 -9.34
N PHE A 35 13.01 -5.94 -9.41
CA PHE A 35 13.75 -5.72 -10.64
C PHE A 35 15.23 -5.99 -10.38
N ALA A 36 15.76 -7.04 -11.00
CA ALA A 36 17.20 -7.25 -11.06
C ALA A 36 17.86 -5.99 -11.66
N ALA A 37 18.75 -5.38 -10.88
CA ALA A 37 19.79 -4.43 -11.31
C ALA A 37 19.52 -2.92 -11.49
N LYS A 38 18.28 -2.37 -11.52
CA LYS A 38 18.14 -0.89 -11.70
C LYS A 38 18.16 -0.06 -10.41
N HIS A 39 17.67 -0.60 -9.29
CA HIS A 39 17.59 0.14 -8.03
C HIS A 39 17.97 -0.77 -6.86
N GLN A 40 19.17 -0.57 -6.30
CA GLN A 40 19.75 -1.40 -5.23
C GLN A 40 18.96 -1.38 -3.91
N TYR A 41 18.04 -0.42 -3.74
CA TYR A 41 17.20 -0.27 -2.54
C TYR A 41 15.72 -0.55 -2.82
N SER A 42 15.34 -0.89 -4.06
CA SER A 42 13.95 -1.19 -4.38
C SER A 42 13.60 -2.58 -3.89
N VAL A 43 12.68 -2.61 -2.93
CA VAL A 43 12.24 -3.82 -2.25
C VAL A 43 10.74 -3.98 -2.46
N ASP A 44 10.28 -5.21 -2.67
CA ASP A 44 8.85 -5.50 -2.59
C ASP A 44 8.34 -5.24 -1.17
N TYR A 45 7.52 -4.19 -1.02
CA TYR A 45 7.00 -3.78 0.28
C TYR A 45 6.19 -4.89 0.94
N GLY A 46 5.35 -5.60 0.16
CA GLY A 46 4.46 -6.63 0.69
C GLY A 46 5.25 -7.77 1.33
N GLN A 47 6.17 -8.36 0.58
CA GLN A 47 7.02 -9.45 1.04
C GLN A 47 7.95 -9.00 2.18
N TYR A 48 8.61 -7.86 2.04
CA TYR A 48 9.55 -7.36 3.05
C TYR A 48 8.91 -7.14 4.42
N VAL A 49 7.78 -6.45 4.46
CA VAL A 49 7.06 -6.19 5.71
C VAL A 49 6.54 -7.50 6.31
N HIS A 50 6.12 -8.45 5.47
CA HIS A 50 5.64 -9.74 5.94
C HIS A 50 6.74 -10.62 6.54
N GLU A 51 7.96 -10.52 6.01
CA GLU A 51 9.13 -11.21 6.56
C GLU A 51 9.58 -10.58 7.89
N LEU A 52 9.64 -9.25 7.97
CA LEU A 52 9.89 -8.56 9.26
C LEU A 52 8.83 -8.94 10.32
N ALA A 53 7.55 -8.99 9.93
CA ALA A 53 6.49 -9.39 10.84
C ALA A 53 6.63 -10.84 11.29
N ARG A 54 7.11 -11.74 10.43
CA ARG A 54 7.41 -13.14 10.79
C ARG A 54 8.56 -13.23 11.77
N ASP A 55 9.63 -12.47 11.56
CA ASP A 55 10.78 -12.43 12.46
C ASP A 55 10.38 -11.96 13.87
N ILE A 56 9.50 -10.95 13.95
CA ILE A 56 8.98 -10.42 15.21
C ILE A 56 7.95 -11.38 15.86
N GLY A 57 7.41 -12.36 15.11
CA GLY A 57 6.30 -13.21 15.56
C GLY A 57 4.95 -12.47 15.61
N ALA A 58 4.81 -11.42 14.81
CA ALA A 58 3.60 -10.60 14.72
C ALA A 58 2.74 -10.89 13.48
N ALA A 59 3.25 -11.67 12.53
CA ALA A 59 2.49 -12.14 11.37
C ALA A 59 1.41 -13.15 11.80
N PRO A 60 0.12 -12.87 11.57
CA PRO A 60 -0.93 -13.81 11.92
C PRO A 60 -1.03 -14.93 10.88
N ASP A 61 -1.13 -16.19 11.34
CA ASP A 61 -1.49 -17.28 10.44
C ASP A 61 -2.95 -17.16 10.02
N LEU A 62 -3.23 -17.39 8.73
CA LEU A 62 -4.60 -17.42 8.19
C LEU A 62 -5.47 -18.43 8.94
N LEU A 63 -4.91 -19.60 9.25
CA LEU A 63 -5.58 -20.60 10.07
C LEU A 63 -5.85 -20.09 11.47
N ALA A 64 -4.97 -19.26 12.04
CA ALA A 64 -5.18 -18.71 13.38
C ALA A 64 -6.19 -17.55 13.42
N LEU A 65 -6.73 -17.13 12.28
CA LEU A 65 -7.78 -16.12 12.09
C LEU A 65 -9.13 -16.75 11.67
N TRP A 66 -9.24 -18.08 11.62
CA TRP A 66 -10.42 -18.79 11.11
C TRP A 66 -11.73 -18.45 11.82
N TRP A 67 -11.66 -18.11 13.11
CA TRP A 67 -12.79 -17.70 13.95
C TRP A 67 -13.32 -16.31 13.61
N GLU A 68 -12.55 -15.49 12.88
CA GLU A 68 -12.96 -14.17 12.39
C GLU A 68 -12.80 -14.08 10.86
N PRO A 69 -13.76 -14.63 10.09
CA PRO A 69 -13.63 -14.76 8.64
C PRO A 69 -13.52 -13.41 7.93
N ARG A 70 -14.09 -12.35 8.50
CA ARG A 70 -13.98 -10.98 7.96
C ARG A 70 -12.53 -10.50 7.93
N ILE A 71 -11.79 -10.71 9.02
CA ILE A 71 -10.38 -10.33 9.11
C ILE A 71 -9.52 -11.27 8.27
N ALA A 72 -9.82 -12.57 8.28
CA ALA A 72 -9.11 -13.54 7.45
C ALA A 72 -9.19 -13.19 5.95
N VAL A 73 -10.37 -12.78 5.47
CA VAL A 73 -10.57 -12.31 4.09
C VAL A 73 -9.84 -10.99 3.84
N ALA A 74 -9.96 -10.02 4.76
CA ALA A 74 -9.27 -8.73 4.63
C ALA A 74 -7.75 -8.90 4.60
N TYR A 75 -7.20 -9.83 5.38
CA TYR A 75 -5.77 -10.14 5.43
C TYR A 75 -5.30 -10.91 4.21
N GLY A 76 -6.01 -11.97 3.81
CA GLY A 76 -5.61 -12.83 2.70
C GLY A 76 -5.74 -12.20 1.31
N ILE A 77 -6.72 -11.32 1.11
CA ILE A 77 -6.97 -10.64 -0.18
C ILE A 77 -6.44 -9.20 -0.17
N GLY A 78 -6.17 -8.66 1.02
CA GLY A 78 -5.71 -7.29 1.19
C GLY A 78 -4.26 -7.06 0.82
N GLN A 79 -3.81 -5.84 1.10
CA GLN A 79 -2.41 -5.48 1.04
C GLN A 79 -1.78 -5.69 2.43
N ALA A 80 -0.44 -5.79 2.48
CA ALA A 80 0.31 -5.90 3.73
C ALA A 80 0.26 -4.58 4.54
N LEU A 81 -0.87 -4.31 5.17
CA LEU A 81 -1.10 -3.13 5.99
C LEU A 81 -0.66 -3.37 7.42
N LEU A 82 -0.01 -2.36 8.02
CA LEU A 82 0.55 -2.47 9.36
C LEU A 82 -0.41 -2.88 10.48
N PRO A 83 -1.70 -2.49 10.48
CA PRO A 83 -2.63 -2.92 11.52
C PRO A 83 -2.77 -4.45 11.60
N PHE A 84 -2.58 -5.19 10.50
CA PHE A 84 -2.61 -6.66 10.52
C PHE A 84 -1.47 -7.24 11.37
N PHE A 85 -0.28 -6.62 11.33
CA PHE A 85 0.87 -7.03 12.14
C PHE A 85 0.78 -6.53 13.59
N ARG A 86 -0.25 -5.78 13.95
CA ARG A 86 -0.55 -5.39 15.34
C ARG A 86 -1.73 -6.19 15.94
N LEU A 87 -2.29 -7.15 15.20
CA LEU A 87 -3.33 -8.05 15.73
C LEU A 87 -2.74 -9.05 16.73
N ARG A 88 -1.49 -9.46 16.52
CA ARG A 88 -0.75 -10.40 17.35
C ARG A 88 0.69 -9.94 17.55
N GLY A 89 1.42 -10.66 18.41
CA GLY A 89 2.83 -10.41 18.68
C GLY A 89 3.07 -9.39 19.81
N PRO A 90 4.32 -8.93 19.95
CA PRO A 90 4.76 -8.11 21.08
C PRO A 90 4.23 -6.66 21.06
N PHE A 91 3.76 -6.18 19.91
CA PHE A 91 3.23 -4.82 19.72
C PHE A 91 1.72 -4.81 19.48
N ARG A 92 1.00 -5.76 20.07
CA ARG A 92 -0.45 -5.90 19.88
C ARG A 92 -1.21 -4.63 20.31
N SER A 93 -2.26 -4.29 19.57
CA SER A 93 -3.18 -3.20 19.93
C SER A 93 -4.62 -3.62 19.64
N ASP A 94 -5.51 -3.40 20.61
CA ASP A 94 -6.92 -3.77 20.48
C ASP A 94 -7.64 -2.94 19.41
N GLN A 95 -7.25 -1.68 19.24
CA GLN A 95 -7.81 -0.81 18.20
C GLN A 95 -7.60 -1.35 16.78
N CYS A 96 -6.52 -2.11 16.57
CA CYS A 96 -6.22 -2.69 15.26
C CYS A 96 -7.23 -3.77 14.85
N TRP A 97 -7.89 -4.43 15.81
CA TRP A 97 -8.96 -5.37 15.51
C TRP A 97 -10.16 -4.67 14.88
N ASP A 98 -10.56 -3.53 15.44
CA ASP A 98 -11.70 -2.77 14.92
C ASP A 98 -11.40 -2.15 13.56
N THR A 99 -10.20 -1.60 13.37
CA THR A 99 -9.73 -1.09 12.06
C THR A 99 -9.69 -2.22 11.02
N ALA A 100 -9.22 -3.41 11.37
CA ALA A 100 -9.16 -4.56 10.45
C ALA A 100 -10.56 -5.02 10.02
N ARG A 101 -11.52 -5.03 10.95
CA ARG A 101 -12.92 -5.41 10.67
C ARG A 101 -13.68 -4.38 9.85
N THR A 102 -13.31 -3.11 9.93
CA THR A 102 -14.04 -1.99 9.32
C THR A 102 -13.31 -1.45 8.10
N GLU A 103 -12.35 -0.54 8.30
CA GLU A 103 -11.66 0.22 7.26
C GLU A 103 -10.91 -0.69 6.27
N LEU A 104 -10.21 -1.71 6.78
CA LEU A 104 -9.40 -2.57 5.92
C LEU A 104 -10.28 -3.49 5.08
N LEU A 105 -11.34 -4.04 5.67
CA LEU A 105 -12.31 -4.84 4.95
C LEU A 105 -13.04 -4.01 3.89
N ALA A 106 -13.45 -2.78 4.22
CA ALA A 106 -14.07 -1.86 3.28
C ALA A 106 -13.14 -1.58 2.07
N CYS A 107 -11.86 -1.34 2.32
CA CYS A 107 -10.87 -1.15 1.26
C CYS A 107 -10.75 -2.36 0.32
N VAL A 108 -10.82 -3.58 0.86
CA VAL A 108 -10.79 -4.81 0.05
C VAL A 108 -12.10 -4.97 -0.75
N ALA A 109 -13.24 -4.69 -0.14
CA ALA A 109 -14.55 -4.75 -0.78
C ALA A 109 -14.66 -3.74 -1.94
N ASP A 110 -14.19 -2.51 -1.74
CA ASP A 110 -14.19 -1.46 -2.77
C ASP A 110 -13.28 -1.83 -3.95
N ARG A 111 -12.11 -2.43 -3.68
CA ARG A 111 -11.24 -2.95 -4.74
C ARG A 111 -11.88 -4.10 -5.52
N ALA A 112 -12.68 -4.94 -4.87
CA ALA A 112 -13.41 -6.00 -5.55
C ALA A 112 -14.59 -5.45 -6.37
N ALA A 113 -15.26 -4.40 -5.89
CA ALA A 113 -16.33 -3.72 -6.61
C ALA A 113 -15.82 -2.94 -7.83
N SER A 114 -14.70 -2.23 -7.70
CA SER A 114 -14.10 -1.47 -8.81
C SER A 114 -13.61 -2.37 -9.95
N ARG A 115 -13.15 -3.59 -9.64
CA ARG A 115 -12.84 -4.59 -10.69
C ARG A 115 -14.09 -5.02 -11.46
N ARG A 116 -15.26 -5.08 -10.82
CA ARG A 116 -16.53 -5.42 -11.50
C ARG A 116 -16.94 -4.30 -12.46
N THR A 117 -16.83 -3.04 -12.07
CA THR A 117 -17.14 -1.90 -12.96
C THR A 117 -16.15 -1.75 -14.12
N LEU A 118 -14.86 -2.04 -13.90
CA LEU A 118 -13.88 -2.12 -15.00
C LEU A 118 -14.20 -3.25 -15.98
N SER A 119 -14.68 -4.40 -15.50
CA SER A 119 -15.07 -5.52 -16.37
C SER A 119 -16.32 -5.25 -17.21
N SER A 120 -17.28 -4.46 -16.67
CA SER A 120 -18.45 -4.03 -17.44
C SER A 120 -18.07 -2.99 -18.49
N TRP A 121 -17.21 -2.03 -18.14
CA TRP A 121 -16.66 -1.07 -19.10
C TRP A 121 -15.88 -1.75 -20.24
N ARG A 122 -15.03 -2.73 -19.92
CA ARG A 122 -14.27 -3.48 -20.94
C ARG A 122 -15.19 -4.26 -21.89
N ARG A 123 -16.28 -4.85 -21.38
CA ARG A 123 -17.30 -5.53 -22.20
C ARG A 123 -18.05 -4.56 -23.10
N SER A 124 -18.48 -3.41 -22.59
CA SER A 124 -19.15 -2.37 -23.38
C SER A 124 -18.25 -1.75 -24.45
N ALA A 125 -16.94 -1.60 -24.17
CA ALA A 125 -15.97 -1.12 -25.14
C ALA A 125 -15.71 -2.15 -26.26
N SER A 126 -15.83 -3.44 -25.98
CA SER A 126 -15.68 -4.52 -26.97
C SER A 126 -16.88 -4.61 -27.92
N SER A 127 -18.08 -4.24 -27.46
CA SER A 127 -19.29 -4.20 -28.30
C SER A 127 -19.44 -2.90 -29.12
N ALA A 128 -18.63 -1.88 -28.85
CA ALA A 128 -18.66 -0.60 -29.57
C ALA A 128 -17.78 -0.58 -30.84
N GLY A 129 -17.12 -1.70 -31.17
CA GLY A 129 -16.17 -1.81 -32.28
C GLY A 129 -16.75 -2.15 -33.66
N SER A 130 -18.03 -1.91 -33.95
CA SER A 130 -18.62 -2.24 -35.27
C SER A 130 -19.34 -1.09 -36.00
N THR A 131 -19.26 0.16 -35.53
CA THR A 131 -19.84 1.30 -36.26
C THR A 131 -18.76 2.21 -36.79
N SER A 132 -18.47 2.03 -38.09
CA SER A 132 -17.63 2.90 -38.91
C SER A 132 -18.05 4.38 -38.78
N PRO A 133 -17.11 5.34 -38.63
CA PRO A 133 -17.45 6.74 -38.42
C PRO A 133 -17.76 7.41 -39.77
N ARG A 134 -19.04 7.68 -40.02
CA ARG A 134 -19.46 8.64 -41.04
C ARG A 134 -19.25 10.05 -40.48
N SER A 135 -18.45 10.83 -41.18
CA SER A 135 -18.08 12.22 -40.88
C SER A 135 -19.31 13.12 -40.67
N ARG A 136 -19.29 13.93 -39.60
CA ARG A 136 -19.92 15.27 -39.59
C ARG A 136 -19.37 16.16 -38.47
N SER A 137 -18.61 17.15 -38.92
CA SER A 137 -18.44 18.52 -38.43
C SER A 137 -19.02 18.92 -37.06
N THR A 138 -18.08 19.26 -36.17
CA THR A 138 -18.04 20.46 -35.31
C THR A 138 -19.34 21.23 -35.05
N SER A 139 -19.78 21.23 -33.79
CA SER A 139 -20.16 22.48 -33.12
C SER A 139 -20.01 22.38 -31.60
N SER A 140 -19.39 23.42 -31.07
CA SER A 140 -19.17 23.75 -29.67
C SER A 140 -20.46 23.75 -28.86
N SER A 141 -20.51 23.02 -27.75
CA SER A 141 -21.16 23.52 -26.53
C SER A 141 -20.60 22.83 -25.27
N ARG A 142 -20.38 23.67 -24.26
CA ARG A 142 -19.76 23.35 -22.97
C ARG A 142 -20.68 22.45 -22.14
N GLY A 143 -20.29 21.19 -21.95
CA GLY A 143 -20.85 20.31 -20.91
C GLY A 143 -19.80 20.05 -19.83
N ARG A 144 -20.00 20.63 -18.64
CA ARG A 144 -19.16 20.38 -17.46
C ARG A 144 -19.35 18.93 -16.99
N CYS A 145 -18.27 18.16 -16.92
CA CYS A 145 -18.23 16.93 -16.12
C CYS A 145 -18.07 17.32 -14.63
N PRO A 146 -19.00 16.98 -13.74
CA PRO A 146 -18.78 17.17 -12.31
C PRO A 146 -18.00 15.97 -11.78
N ARG A 147 -16.87 16.25 -11.10
CA ARG A 147 -16.10 15.32 -10.27
C ARG A 147 -15.53 14.10 -10.99
N CYS A 148 -14.30 14.21 -11.47
CA CYS A 148 -13.23 13.22 -11.36
C CYS A 148 -12.11 13.67 -12.31
N CYS A 149 -11.10 14.34 -11.76
CA CYS A 149 -9.74 14.55 -12.28
C CYS A 149 -9.20 15.87 -11.72
N ALA A 150 -8.77 15.85 -10.45
CA ALA A 150 -7.77 16.80 -9.99
C ALA A 150 -6.41 16.08 -10.07
N PRO A 151 -5.48 16.50 -10.93
CA PRO A 151 -4.10 16.03 -10.87
C PRO A 151 -3.41 16.68 -9.66
N TRP A 152 -2.84 15.84 -8.80
CA TRP A 152 -1.99 16.27 -7.69
C TRP A 152 -0.60 16.60 -8.25
N SER A 153 -0.48 17.74 -8.91
CA SER A 153 0.81 18.30 -9.29
C SER A 153 0.76 19.83 -9.31
N ALA A 154 1.69 20.40 -8.55
CA ALA A 154 2.12 21.81 -8.53
C ALA A 154 1.20 22.85 -7.85
N ARG A 155 1.48 23.11 -6.56
CA ARG A 155 1.85 24.45 -6.05
C ARG A 155 2.28 24.39 -4.58
N GLY A 156 3.55 24.07 -4.37
CA GLY A 156 4.30 24.56 -3.22
C GLY A 156 5.10 25.77 -3.70
N ASP A 157 4.61 26.98 -3.44
CA ASP A 157 5.39 28.22 -3.54
C ASP A 157 5.56 28.76 -2.11
N ALA A 158 6.44 28.12 -1.35
CA ALA A 158 6.91 28.63 -0.08
C ALA A 158 8.22 29.40 -0.31
N ARG A 159 8.06 30.67 -0.71
CA ARG A 159 8.76 31.84 -0.17
C ARG A 159 10.09 31.58 0.57
N GLU A 160 11.14 31.24 -0.17
CA GLU A 160 12.51 31.23 0.35
C GLU A 160 13.07 32.66 0.34
N ARG A 161 13.06 33.32 1.51
CA ARG A 161 13.79 34.58 1.74
C ARG A 161 14.74 34.41 2.93
N ARG A 162 16.04 34.49 2.59
CA ARG A 162 17.16 35.11 3.32
C ARG A 162 17.51 34.57 4.72
N GLY A 163 18.74 34.05 4.81
CA GLY A 163 19.46 33.86 6.07
C GLY A 163 20.92 33.50 5.86
N ARG A 164 21.70 34.38 5.22
CA ARG A 164 23.16 34.28 5.09
C ARG A 164 23.79 34.64 6.44
N VAL A 165 24.21 33.65 7.23
CA VAL A 165 25.11 33.88 8.37
C VAL A 165 26.52 33.47 7.97
N ARG A 166 27.39 34.47 7.94
CA ARG A 166 28.82 34.39 7.71
C ARG A 166 29.46 34.09 9.08
N VAL A 167 30.22 33.01 9.21
CA VAL A 167 31.14 32.84 10.33
C VAL A 167 32.54 32.81 9.74
N GLN A 168 33.24 33.93 9.90
CA GLN A 168 34.69 34.04 9.90
C GLN A 168 35.10 34.11 11.37
N GLY A 169 36.16 33.39 11.73
CA GLY A 169 36.75 33.34 13.06
C GLY A 169 37.42 32.01 13.27
#